data_AF-A0A2G8LIH2-F1
#
_entry.id   AF-A0A2G8LIH2-F1
#
_cell.length_a   1.000
_cell.length_b   1.000
_cell.length_c   1.000
_cell.angle_alpha   90.00
_cell.angle_beta   90.00
_cell.angle_gamma   90.00
#
_symmetry.space_group_name_H-M   'P 1'
#
loop_
_entity.id
_entity.type
_entity.pdbx_description
1 polymer ?
#
loop_
_entity_poly.entity_id
_entity_poly.type
_entity_poly.pdbx_seq_one_letter_code
_entity_poly.pdbx_strand_id
1 'polypeptide(L)'
;MAPASCRRKSHRVDFDDVQLQADINGLCIDSITIADPTPGSEFLREIFCGNGPVWPSHPIRFLSTTNQLTIHMSTDVTDEATGFSARYSQVKPRKEYLFAVGTDIATIFRFDRFSKKGISLLPLPGSTHPFALTFDPISAYFYYTDIQEKLIARINIKGDIHDILVDDHIGSEY
;
A
#
# COMPACT_ATOMS: atom_id res chain seq x y z
N MET A 1 -12.56 -28.25 21.68
CA MET A 1 -13.13 -28.05 20.33
C MET A 1 -12.87 -26.60 19.95
N ALA A 2 -11.82 -26.33 19.17
CA ALA A 2 -11.46 -24.96 18.77
C ALA A 2 -12.46 -24.46 17.70
N PRO A 3 -12.92 -23.20 17.76
CA PRO A 3 -13.84 -22.68 16.75
C PRO A 3 -13.14 -22.66 15.39
N ALA A 4 -13.87 -23.09 14.36
CA ALA A 4 -13.41 -23.05 12.98
C ALA A 4 -12.88 -21.64 12.67
N SER A 5 -11.61 -21.55 12.30
CA SER A 5 -10.98 -20.32 11.83
C SER A 5 -11.75 -19.83 10.60
N CYS A 6 -12.55 -18.78 10.78
CA CYS A 6 -13.24 -18.09 9.69
C CYS A 6 -12.16 -17.47 8.80
N ARG A 7 -11.76 -18.20 7.75
CA ARG A 7 -10.81 -17.70 6.75
C ARG A 7 -11.49 -16.53 6.04
N ARG A 8 -11.18 -15.29 6.44
CA ARG A 8 -11.63 -14.09 5.72
C ARG A 8 -11.14 -14.20 4.28
N LYS A 9 -12.07 -14.49 3.38
CA LYS A 9 -11.83 -14.43 1.94
C LYS A 9 -11.96 -12.96 1.54
N SER A 10 -11.16 -12.55 0.57
CA SER A 10 -11.23 -11.22 -0.04
C SER A 10 -11.45 -11.38 -1.53
N HIS A 11 -12.14 -10.42 -2.14
CA HIS A 11 -12.34 -10.37 -3.57
C HIS A 11 -11.25 -9.48 -4.19
N ARG A 12 -10.50 -10.04 -5.14
CA ARG A 12 -9.64 -9.27 -6.03
C ARG A 12 -10.38 -9.07 -7.34
N VAL A 13 -10.44 -7.83 -7.81
CA VAL A 13 -10.93 -7.49 -9.16
C VAL A 13 -9.77 -6.88 -9.94
N ASP A 14 -9.47 -7.46 -11.10
CA ASP A 14 -8.49 -6.98 -12.05
C ASP A 14 -9.25 -6.47 -13.29
N PHE A 15 -9.00 -5.23 -13.69
CA PHE A 15 -9.56 -4.64 -14.90
C PHE A 15 -8.57 -4.87 -16.04
N ASP A 16 -9.02 -5.58 -17.08
CA ASP A 16 -8.17 -5.96 -18.21
C ASP A 16 -8.24 -4.93 -19.35
N ASP A 17 -9.42 -4.34 -19.53
CA ASP A 17 -9.67 -3.28 -20.52
C ASP A 17 -10.73 -2.32 -19.98
N VAL A 18 -10.53 -1.02 -20.21
CA VAL A 18 -11.45 0.05 -19.81
C VAL A 18 -11.41 1.14 -20.87
N GLN A 19 -12.55 1.38 -21.50
CA GLN A 19 -12.76 2.42 -22.50
C GLN A 19 -14.12 3.07 -22.24
N LEU A 20 -14.08 4.32 -21.82
CA LEU A 20 -15.23 5.16 -21.53
C LEU A 20 -15.14 6.42 -22.39
N GLN A 21 -16.24 7.15 -22.54
CA GLN A 21 -16.20 8.48 -23.12
C GLN A 21 -15.13 9.35 -22.43
N ALA A 22 -14.44 10.15 -23.22
CA ALA A 22 -13.47 11.11 -22.71
C ALA A 22 -14.18 12.19 -21.88
N ASP A 23 -13.49 12.70 -20.86
CA ASP A 23 -13.91 13.83 -20.07
C ASP A 23 -14.02 15.09 -20.95
N ILE A 24 -14.99 15.92 -20.62
CA ILE A 24 -15.19 17.21 -21.27
C ILE A 24 -14.90 18.30 -20.24
N ASN A 25 -13.77 19.00 -20.40
CA ASN A 25 -13.32 20.07 -19.50
C ASN A 25 -13.19 19.64 -18.01
N GLY A 26 -12.70 18.44 -17.74
CA GLY A 26 -12.55 17.89 -16.39
C GLY A 26 -13.80 17.22 -15.82
N LEU A 27 -14.90 17.19 -16.58
CA LEU A 27 -16.14 16.52 -16.19
C LEU A 27 -16.19 15.11 -16.77
N CYS A 28 -16.22 14.09 -15.90
CA CYS A 28 -16.49 12.72 -16.29
C CYS A 28 -17.98 12.57 -16.65
N ILE A 29 -18.28 12.36 -17.93
CA ILE A 29 -19.63 12.08 -18.43
C ILE A 29 -19.97 10.61 -18.19
N ASP A 30 -19.20 9.73 -18.83
CA ASP A 30 -19.15 8.32 -18.51
C ASP A 30 -18.18 8.06 -17.36
N SER A 31 -18.61 7.28 -16.37
CA SER A 31 -17.76 6.98 -15.23
C SER A 31 -17.97 5.58 -14.66
N ILE A 32 -16.88 5.02 -14.14
CA ILE A 32 -16.89 3.85 -13.27
C ILE A 32 -16.56 4.31 -11.86
N THR A 33 -17.47 4.00 -10.93
CA THR A 33 -17.25 4.20 -9.50
C THR A 33 -17.03 2.86 -8.83
N ILE A 34 -15.93 2.74 -8.07
CA ILE A 34 -15.61 1.53 -7.31
C ILE A 34 -15.66 1.85 -5.84
N ALA A 35 -16.24 0.93 -5.06
CA ALA A 35 -16.28 1.08 -3.63
C ALA A 35 -16.25 -0.23 -2.85
N ASP A 36 -15.59 -0.16 -1.69
CA ASP A 36 -15.41 -1.26 -0.74
C ASP A 36 -16.12 -0.87 0.58
N PRO A 37 -17.45 -1.09 0.68
CA PRO A 37 -18.24 -0.61 1.81
C PRO A 37 -17.70 -1.20 3.11
N THR A 38 -17.29 -0.31 4.02
CA THR A 38 -16.85 -0.69 5.37
C THR A 38 -17.92 -0.28 6.38
N PRO A 39 -18.48 -1.20 7.18
CA PRO A 39 -19.47 -0.85 8.19
C PRO A 39 -18.91 0.19 9.17
N GLY A 40 -19.57 1.35 9.27
CA GLY A 40 -19.20 2.42 10.21
C GLY A 40 -18.09 3.38 9.74
N SER A 41 -17.68 3.36 8.47
CA SER A 41 -16.74 4.33 7.88
C SER A 41 -17.43 5.22 6.86
N GLU A 42 -16.97 6.47 6.72
CA GLU A 42 -17.29 7.25 5.54
C GLU A 42 -16.78 6.55 4.28
N PHE A 43 -17.64 6.52 3.27
CA PHE A 43 -17.48 5.72 2.07
C PHE A 43 -16.64 6.50 1.06
N LEU A 44 -15.36 6.17 0.94
CA LEU A 44 -14.50 6.72 -0.10
C LEU A 44 -14.78 6.01 -1.43
N ARG A 45 -15.42 6.74 -2.35
CA ARG A 45 -15.67 6.34 -3.73
C ARG A 45 -14.47 6.76 -4.58
N GLU A 46 -13.93 5.83 -5.35
CA GLU A 46 -12.98 6.17 -6.41
C GLU A 46 -13.75 6.22 -7.74
N ILE A 47 -13.58 7.32 -8.47
CA ILE A 47 -14.27 7.60 -9.74
C ILE A 47 -13.22 7.64 -10.86
N PHE A 48 -13.50 6.92 -11.95
CA PHE A 48 -12.64 6.80 -13.12
C PHE A 48 -13.41 7.17 -14.40
N CYS A 49 -12.73 7.78 -15.38
CA CYS A 49 -13.27 8.11 -16.71
C CYS A 49 -12.18 8.06 -17.80
N GLY A 50 -12.55 8.08 -19.09
CA GLY A 50 -11.73 7.56 -20.21
C GLY A 50 -10.32 8.16 -20.39
N ASN A 51 -10.12 9.39 -19.97
CA ASN A 51 -8.84 10.12 -19.99
C ASN A 51 -8.65 10.89 -18.68
N GLY A 52 -9.24 10.36 -17.60
CA GLY A 52 -9.58 11.05 -16.35
C GLY A 52 -8.55 12.04 -15.80
N PRO A 53 -9.01 13.02 -15.00
CA PRO A 53 -8.22 14.20 -14.62
C PRO A 53 -7.00 13.89 -13.73
N VAL A 54 -6.87 12.67 -13.22
CA VAL A 54 -5.86 12.25 -12.24
C VAL A 54 -5.36 10.85 -12.58
N TRP A 55 -4.05 10.62 -12.45
CA TRP A 55 -3.44 9.30 -12.64
C TRP A 55 -3.67 8.41 -11.39
N PRO A 56 -4.00 7.10 -11.55
CA PRO A 56 -4.29 6.42 -12.81
C PRO A 56 -5.70 6.78 -13.32
N SER A 57 -5.81 7.07 -14.63
CA SER A 57 -7.09 7.44 -15.26
C SER A 57 -8.11 6.30 -15.30
N HIS A 58 -7.64 5.05 -15.20
CA HIS A 58 -8.45 3.85 -15.22
C HIS A 58 -8.20 2.97 -13.99
N PRO A 59 -9.21 2.21 -13.55
CA PRO A 59 -9.02 1.22 -12.51
C PRO A 59 -8.10 0.10 -13.03
N ILE A 60 -7.14 -0.32 -12.21
CA ILE A 60 -6.19 -1.39 -12.55
C ILE A 60 -6.51 -2.66 -11.77
N ARG A 61 -6.51 -2.54 -10.43
CA ARG A 61 -6.73 -3.67 -9.52
C ARG A 61 -7.27 -3.18 -8.18
N PHE A 62 -8.29 -3.86 -7.68
CA PHE A 62 -8.87 -3.62 -6.36
C PHE A 62 -8.85 -4.89 -5.52
N LEU A 63 -8.57 -4.73 -4.23
CA LEU A 63 -8.64 -5.80 -3.24
C LEU A 63 -9.64 -5.39 -2.16
N SER A 64 -10.77 -6.08 -2.07
CA SER A 64 -11.80 -5.80 -1.07
C SER A 64 -11.33 -6.16 0.33
N THR A 65 -11.52 -5.26 1.28
CA THR A 65 -11.22 -5.46 2.70
C THR A 65 -12.43 -5.98 3.48
N THR A 66 -13.64 -5.86 2.92
CA THR A 66 -14.91 -6.23 3.56
C THR A 66 -15.60 -7.43 2.93
N ASN A 67 -14.93 -8.10 1.97
CA ASN A 67 -15.48 -9.20 1.18
C ASN A 67 -16.69 -8.78 0.31
N GLN A 68 -16.87 -7.48 0.10
CA GLN A 68 -17.87 -6.89 -0.79
C GLN A 68 -17.21 -5.76 -1.56
N LEU A 69 -17.36 -5.76 -2.88
CA LEU A 69 -16.92 -4.66 -3.75
C LEU A 69 -18.10 -4.30 -4.65
N THR A 70 -18.43 -3.03 -4.73
CA THR A 70 -19.48 -2.51 -5.62
C THR A 70 -18.82 -1.74 -6.74
N ILE A 71 -19.19 -2.08 -7.98
CA ILE A 71 -18.81 -1.35 -9.18
C ILE A 71 -20.10 -0.76 -9.75
N HIS A 72 -20.11 0.55 -9.96
CA HIS A 72 -21.23 1.27 -10.55
C HIS A 72 -20.74 1.99 -11.80
N MET A 73 -21.32 1.66 -12.95
CA MET A 73 -21.08 2.36 -14.21
C MET A 73 -22.23 3.31 -14.47
N SER A 74 -21.91 4.56 -14.78
CA SER A 74 -22.87 5.60 -15.19
C SER A 74 -22.48 6.07 -16.58
N THR A 75 -23.44 6.07 -17.50
CA THR A 75 -23.26 6.61 -18.86
C THR A 75 -24.37 7.59 -19.19
N ASP A 76 -24.16 8.42 -20.19
CA ASP A 76 -25.21 9.25 -20.77
C ASP A 76 -25.78 8.64 -22.06
N VAL A 77 -26.47 9.46 -22.87
CA VAL A 77 -27.14 9.02 -24.11
C VAL A 77 -26.32 9.34 -25.37
N THR A 78 -25.08 9.79 -25.22
CA THR A 78 -24.19 10.23 -26.30
C THR A 78 -22.82 9.55 -26.21
N ASP A 79 -22.08 9.53 -27.33
CA ASP A 79 -20.70 9.01 -27.43
C ASP A 79 -20.42 7.67 -26.71
N GLU A 80 -20.79 6.57 -27.36
CA GLU A 80 -20.58 5.23 -26.82
C GLU A 80 -19.12 4.75 -26.91
N ALA A 81 -18.68 3.97 -25.91
CA ALA A 81 -17.39 3.27 -25.89
C ALA A 81 -17.58 1.77 -25.57
N THR A 82 -16.51 0.98 -25.64
CA THR A 82 -16.58 -0.48 -25.43
C THR A 82 -16.84 -0.90 -23.98
N GLY A 83 -16.74 0.03 -23.02
CA GLY A 83 -17.04 -0.20 -21.62
C GLY A 83 -15.84 -0.76 -20.87
N PHE A 84 -16.03 -1.83 -20.08
CA PHE A 84 -14.92 -2.46 -19.37
C PHE A 84 -15.02 -3.98 -19.34
N SER A 85 -13.86 -4.62 -19.29
CA SER A 85 -13.71 -6.04 -19.00
C SER A 85 -12.94 -6.21 -17.71
N ALA A 86 -13.48 -7.00 -16.79
CA ALA A 86 -12.87 -7.25 -15.51
C ALA A 86 -13.03 -8.71 -15.08
N ARG A 87 -12.03 -9.22 -14.38
CA ARG A 87 -12.04 -10.55 -13.78
C ARG A 87 -12.02 -10.44 -12.28
N TYR A 88 -12.87 -11.22 -11.61
CA TYR A 88 -12.86 -11.33 -10.16
C TYR A 88 -12.31 -12.69 -9.71
N SER A 89 -11.66 -12.71 -8.55
CA SER A 89 -11.19 -13.94 -7.92
C SER A 89 -11.29 -13.84 -6.41
N GLN A 90 -11.64 -14.95 -5.76
CA GLN A 90 -11.51 -15.07 -4.32
C GLN A 90 -10.04 -15.34 -4.00
N VAL A 91 -9.41 -14.40 -3.31
CA VAL A 91 -8.02 -14.51 -2.89
C VAL A 91 -7.94 -14.58 -1.37
N LYS A 92 -6.94 -15.31 -0.89
CA LYS A 92 -6.50 -15.12 0.49
C LYS A 92 -5.93 -13.70 0.57
N PRO A 93 -6.37 -12.85 1.51
CA PRO A 93 -5.77 -11.55 1.70
C PRO A 93 -4.26 -11.72 1.88
N ARG A 94 -3.48 -11.16 0.97
CA ARG A 94 -2.03 -11.07 1.10
C ARG A 94 -1.72 -9.76 1.82
N LYS A 95 -0.81 -9.81 2.79
CA LYS A 95 -0.25 -8.61 3.38
C LYS A 95 1.00 -8.25 2.60
N GLU A 96 0.97 -7.11 1.94
CA GLU A 96 2.16 -6.53 1.34
C GLU A 96 2.53 -5.30 2.14
N TYR A 97 3.78 -5.21 2.55
CA TYR A 97 4.27 -4.07 3.30
C TYR A 97 5.14 -3.19 2.42
N LEU A 98 4.88 -1.90 2.44
CA LEU A 98 5.83 -0.87 2.05
C LEU A 98 6.50 -0.36 3.32
N PHE A 99 7.81 -0.13 3.22
CA PHE A 99 8.61 0.41 4.31
C PHE A 99 9.27 1.69 3.85
N ALA A 100 9.29 2.68 4.73
CA ALA A 100 10.03 3.92 4.53
C ALA A 100 10.77 4.25 5.83
N VAL A 101 11.88 4.97 5.72
CA VAL A 101 12.59 5.47 6.89
C VAL A 101 12.35 6.98 7.01
N GLY A 102 11.96 7.42 8.20
CA GLY A 102 11.85 8.84 8.55
C GLY A 102 13.20 9.34 9.01
N THR A 103 13.83 10.21 8.21
CA THR A 103 15.16 10.78 8.46
C THR A 103 15.20 11.59 9.76
N ASP A 104 14.17 12.40 10.02
CA ASP A 104 14.19 13.36 11.13
C ASP A 104 13.63 12.79 12.44
N ILE A 105 12.94 11.66 12.36
CA ILE A 105 12.30 11.00 13.51
C ILE A 105 12.90 9.63 13.83
N ALA A 106 13.97 9.26 13.12
CA ALA A 106 14.70 8.01 13.28
C ALA A 106 13.78 6.78 13.44
N THR A 107 12.84 6.60 12.52
CA THR A 107 11.80 5.57 12.63
C THR A 107 11.51 4.93 11.29
N ILE A 108 11.33 3.60 11.26
CA ILE A 108 10.79 2.89 10.10
C ILE A 108 9.27 2.93 10.16
N PHE A 109 8.66 3.47 9.11
CA PHE A 109 7.23 3.37 8.86
C PHE A 109 6.91 2.07 8.14
N ARG A 110 5.91 1.35 8.63
CA ARG A 110 5.37 0.15 7.99
C ARG A 110 3.94 0.38 7.54
N PHE A 111 3.74 0.35 6.23
CA PHE A 111 2.46 0.52 5.58
C PHE A 111 2.00 -0.83 5.06
N ASP A 112 0.85 -1.34 5.51
CA ASP A 112 0.19 -2.43 4.82
C ASP A 112 -0.49 -1.84 3.59
N ARG A 113 0.08 -2.12 2.41
CA ARG A 113 -0.31 -1.53 1.12
C ARG A 113 -1.81 -1.67 0.84
N PHE A 114 -2.47 -2.69 1.37
CA PHE A 114 -3.87 -2.98 1.09
C PHE A 114 -4.80 -2.75 2.29
N SER A 115 -4.29 -2.21 3.39
CA SER A 115 -5.08 -2.00 4.60
C SER A 115 -5.21 -0.51 4.90
N LYS A 116 -6.45 -0.08 5.15
CA LYS A 116 -6.75 1.26 5.69
C LYS A 116 -6.39 1.41 7.18
N LYS A 117 -5.92 0.35 7.84
CA LYS A 117 -5.39 0.46 9.21
C LYS A 117 -4.13 1.31 9.23
N GLY A 118 -3.95 2.04 10.33
CA GLY A 118 -2.87 3.00 10.52
C GLY A 118 -1.46 2.43 10.37
N ILE A 119 -0.51 3.36 10.30
CA ILE A 119 0.91 3.11 10.10
C ILE A 119 1.50 2.55 11.39
N SER A 120 2.25 1.45 11.28
CA SER A 120 3.04 0.95 12.40
C SER A 120 4.41 1.61 12.39
N LEU A 121 4.84 2.10 13.55
CA LEU A 121 6.13 2.75 13.73
C LEU A 121 7.11 1.80 14.41
N LEU A 122 8.35 1.79 13.93
CA LEU A 122 9.46 1.05 14.52
C LEU A 122 10.63 2.02 14.75
N PRO A 123 10.81 2.52 15.99
CA PRO A 123 11.93 3.39 16.31
C PRO A 123 13.28 2.72 16.02
N LEU A 124 14.27 3.49 15.60
CA LEU A 124 15.64 3.05 15.37
C LEU A 124 16.52 3.51 16.54
N PRO A 125 16.88 2.61 17.48
CA PRO A 125 17.65 2.98 18.66
C PRO A 125 19.02 3.57 18.27
N GLY A 126 19.37 4.69 18.90
CA GLY A 126 20.66 5.35 18.69
C GLY A 126 20.83 6.00 17.31
N SER A 127 19.82 5.97 16.45
CA SER A 127 19.85 6.64 15.15
C SER A 127 19.38 8.09 15.28
N THR A 128 20.05 9.00 14.59
CA THR A 128 19.73 10.44 14.57
C THR A 128 19.38 10.91 13.17
N HIS A 129 19.99 10.34 12.13
CA HIS A 129 19.71 10.69 10.74
C HIS A 129 19.83 9.50 9.78
N PRO A 130 18.89 8.53 9.85
CA PRO A 130 18.90 7.39 8.96
C PRO A 130 18.49 7.80 7.54
N PHE A 131 19.16 7.28 6.51
CA PHE A 131 18.96 7.74 5.13
C PHE A 131 18.62 6.63 4.13
N ALA A 132 19.34 5.50 4.18
CA ALA A 132 19.04 4.34 3.34
C ALA A 132 18.35 3.26 4.17
N LEU A 133 17.43 2.53 3.54
CA LEU A 133 16.71 1.41 4.14
C LEU A 133 16.59 0.26 3.14
N THR A 134 16.92 -0.94 3.58
CA THR A 134 16.60 -2.18 2.86
C THR A 134 16.10 -3.25 3.82
N PHE A 135 15.44 -4.28 3.29
CA PHE A 135 14.85 -5.36 4.08
C PHE A 135 15.28 -6.70 3.53
N ASP A 136 15.80 -7.56 4.39
CA ASP A 136 16.09 -8.96 4.09
C ASP A 136 14.92 -9.84 4.57
N PRO A 137 14.13 -10.43 3.65
CA PRO A 137 13.01 -11.28 4.03
C PRO A 137 13.42 -12.63 4.61
N ILE A 138 14.67 -13.07 4.43
CA ILE A 138 15.15 -14.38 4.92
C ILE A 138 15.48 -14.28 6.41
N SER A 139 16.31 -13.30 6.78
CA SER A 139 16.68 -13.08 8.19
C SER A 139 15.64 -12.23 8.96
N ALA A 140 14.73 -11.57 8.24
CA ALA A 140 13.73 -10.64 8.79
C ALA A 140 14.36 -9.43 9.52
N TYR A 141 15.43 -8.86 8.93
CA TYR A 141 16.07 -7.64 9.39
C TYR A 141 15.87 -6.48 8.40
N PHE A 142 15.69 -5.30 8.95
CA PHE A 142 15.94 -4.05 8.26
C PHE A 142 17.42 -3.69 8.42
N TYR A 143 18.03 -3.26 7.33
CA TYR A 143 19.36 -2.67 7.34
C TYR A 143 19.21 -1.21 6.98
N TYR A 144 19.90 -0.35 7.72
CA TYR A 144 19.84 1.08 7.51
C TYR A 144 21.22 1.69 7.71
N THR A 145 21.43 2.82 7.05
CA THR A 145 22.60 3.66 7.23
C THR A 145 22.19 4.90 7.99
N ASP A 146 22.98 5.30 8.99
CA ASP A 146 22.86 6.60 9.62
C ASP A 146 24.05 7.46 9.23
N ILE A 147 23.78 8.59 8.57
CA ILE A 147 24.86 9.45 8.05
C ILE A 147 25.46 10.35 9.11
N GLN A 148 24.72 10.63 10.20
CA GLN A 148 25.20 11.47 11.28
C GLN A 148 26.00 10.64 12.28
N GLU A 149 25.51 9.44 12.62
CA GLU A 149 26.24 8.46 13.44
C GLU A 149 27.28 7.65 12.64
N LYS A 150 27.31 7.84 11.31
CA LYS A 150 28.25 7.19 10.36
C LYS A 150 28.33 5.68 10.53
N LEU A 151 27.17 5.05 10.65
CA LEU A 151 27.07 3.61 10.89
C LEU A 151 26.20 2.91 9.85
N ILE A 152 26.42 1.61 9.75
CA ILE A 152 25.48 0.66 9.15
C ILE A 152 25.00 -0.24 10.28
N ALA A 153 23.70 -0.23 10.53
CA ALA A 153 23.08 -1.04 11.57
C ALA A 153 21.94 -1.87 11.00
N ARG A 154 21.51 -2.84 11.79
CA ARG A 154 20.32 -3.63 11.50
C ARG A 154 19.41 -3.70 12.71
N ILE A 155 18.12 -3.82 12.46
CA ILE A 155 17.11 -4.10 13.47
C ILE A 155 16.16 -5.17 12.93
N ASN A 156 15.78 -6.13 13.76
CA ASN A 156 14.84 -7.15 13.32
C ASN A 156 13.44 -6.56 13.13
N ILE A 157 12.57 -7.26 12.40
CA ILE A 157 11.22 -6.78 12.05
C ILE A 157 10.31 -6.47 13.25
N LYS A 158 10.65 -6.96 14.45
CA LYS A 158 9.92 -6.71 15.69
C LYS A 158 10.47 -5.53 16.49
N GLY A 159 11.71 -5.11 16.24
CA GLY A 159 12.37 -4.01 16.96
C GLY A 159 13.08 -4.40 18.24
N ASP A 160 13.13 -5.68 18.59
CA ASP A 160 13.70 -6.17 19.86
C ASP A 160 15.16 -6.59 19.75
N ILE A 161 15.69 -6.77 18.54
CA ILE A 161 17.10 -7.09 18.31
C ILE A 161 17.70 -6.06 17.36
N HIS A 162 18.75 -5.40 17.81
CA HIS A 162 19.47 -4.34 17.10
C HIS A 162 20.97 -4.57 17.22
N ASP A 163 21.69 -4.42 16.10
CA ASP A 163 23.14 -4.57 16.04
C ASP A 163 23.74 -3.45 15.18
N ILE A 164 24.87 -2.89 15.62
CA ILE A 164 25.75 -2.06 14.79
C ILE A 164 26.70 -3.01 14.04
N LEU A 165 26.70 -2.93 12.72
CA LEU A 165 27.50 -3.81 11.85
C LEU A 165 28.82 -3.16 11.45
N VAL A 166 28.78 -1.85 11.23
CA VAL A 166 29.93 -1.01 10.87
C VAL A 166 29.72 0.35 11.52
N ASP A 167 30.76 0.90 12.13
CA ASP A 167 30.82 2.30 12.58
C ASP A 167 32.18 2.91 12.19
N ASP A 168 32.34 4.22 12.40
CA ASP A 168 33.61 4.93 12.20
C ASP A 168 34.48 4.95 13.46
N HIS A 169 34.09 4.21 14.51
CA HIS A 169 34.86 4.13 15.74
C HIS A 169 36.02 3.17 15.52
N ILE A 170 37.15 3.72 15.08
CA ILE A 170 38.43 3.04 15.19
C ILE A 170 38.68 2.86 16.69
N GLY A 171 38.53 1.62 17.18
CA GLY A 171 38.79 1.31 18.58
C GLY A 171 40.13 1.89 18.99
N SER A 172 40.13 2.79 19.97
CA SER A 172 41.37 3.18 20.64
C SER A 172 41.79 2.01 21.54
N GLU A 173 42.32 0.96 20.92
CA GLU A 173 43.33 0.17 21.62
C GLU A 173 44.53 1.11 21.76
N TYR A 174 44.67 1.76 22.93
CA TYR A 174 45.90 2.11 23.67
C TYR A 174 45.58 3.12 24.78
#